data_AF-A0A374W922-F1
#
_entry.id   AF-A0A374W922-F1
#
_cell.length_a   1.000
_cell.length_b   1.000
_cell.length_c   1.000
_cell.angle_alpha   90.00
_cell.angle_beta   90.00
_cell.angle_gamma   90.00
#
_symmetry.space_group_name_H-M   'P 1'
#
loop_
_entity.id
_entity.type
_entity.pdbx_description
1 polymer ?
#
loop_
_entity_poly.entity_id
_entity_poly.type
_entity_poly.pdbx_seq_one_letter_code
_entity_poly.pdbx_strand_id
1 'polypeptide(L)'
;MEKGHLTFWIYSCFLVVTLSSLQCTHKEDAQTTEIKNYLNKQYNIKLDQNINKIYVVNDIGCGNCILSFSESIKNHVNDNRALIIINSRGINVDLDAFENKRLTNPNVIIKHSIINDPKDLFYNSSVVYIEQEKVDTIININGEDIVNQLQYIFNRK
;
A
#
# COMPACT_ATOMS: atom_id res chain seq x y z
N MET A 1 45.66 -44.52 -15.27
CA MET A 1 45.28 -43.32 -14.50
C MET A 1 43.99 -42.77 -15.13
N GLU A 2 42.81 -43.26 -14.74
CA GLU A 2 41.57 -42.90 -15.47
C GLU A 2 40.32 -42.80 -14.58
N LYS A 3 40.45 -43.02 -13.26
CA LYS A 3 39.31 -43.01 -12.33
C LYS A 3 39.06 -41.67 -11.63
N GLY A 4 39.97 -40.70 -11.79
CA GLY A 4 39.91 -39.41 -11.07
C GLY A 4 39.00 -38.36 -11.71
N HIS A 5 38.77 -38.42 -13.03
CA HIS A 5 37.92 -37.44 -13.69
C HIS A 5 36.43 -37.71 -13.47
N LEU A 6 36.00 -38.98 -13.43
CA LEU A 6 34.57 -39.31 -13.34
C LEU A 6 33.96 -38.92 -11.98
N THR A 7 34.72 -39.05 -10.89
CA THR A 7 34.27 -38.66 -9.54
C THR A 7 34.15 -37.14 -9.40
N PHE A 8 35.02 -36.36 -10.03
CA PHE A 8 34.99 -34.89 -9.96
C PHE A 8 33.71 -34.28 -10.56
N TRP A 9 33.21 -34.85 -11.66
CA TRP A 9 31.96 -34.41 -12.30
C TRP A 9 30.72 -34.74 -11.46
N ILE A 10 30.72 -35.87 -10.74
CA ILE A 10 29.60 -36.27 -9.87
C ILE A 10 29.45 -35.32 -8.69
N TYR A 11 30.55 -34.91 -8.05
CA TYR A 11 30.52 -33.96 -6.94
C TYR A 11 30.13 -32.54 -7.39
N SER A 12 30.53 -32.13 -8.59
CA SER A 12 30.18 -30.81 -9.14
C SER A 12 28.67 -30.68 -9.45
N CYS A 13 28.03 -31.75 -9.94
CA CYS A 13 26.57 -31.77 -10.12
C CYS A 13 25.79 -31.75 -8.80
N PHE A 14 26.29 -32.42 -7.75
CA PHE A 14 25.58 -32.49 -6.47
C PHE A 14 25.52 -31.14 -5.74
N LEU A 15 26.54 -30.28 -5.91
CA LEU A 15 26.61 -28.97 -5.26
C LEU A 15 25.66 -27.93 -5.89
N VAL A 16 25.36 -28.05 -7.19
CA VAL A 16 24.43 -27.17 -7.91
C VAL A 16 22.96 -27.48 -7.55
N VAL A 17 22.64 -28.75 -7.27
CA VAL A 17 21.29 -29.16 -6.89
C VAL A 17 20.93 -28.70 -5.48
N THR A 18 21.88 -28.62 -4.55
CA THR A 18 21.62 -28.14 -3.17
C THR A 18 21.41 -26.62 -3.05
N LEU A 19 21.87 -25.83 -4.02
CA LEU A 19 21.65 -24.37 -4.05
C LEU A 19 20.26 -23.99 -4.59
N SER A 20 19.58 -24.92 -5.27
CA SER A 20 18.27 -24.68 -5.90
C SER A 20 17.09 -24.82 -4.94
N SER A 21 17.28 -25.44 -3.78
CA SER A 21 16.22 -25.72 -2.80
C SER A 21 16.03 -24.61 -1.74
N LEU A 22 16.75 -23.51 -1.83
CA LEU A 22 16.49 -22.27 -1.07
C LEU A 22 15.59 -21.32 -1.86
N GLN A 23 14.58 -21.84 -2.56
CA GLN A 23 13.42 -21.01 -2.86
C GLN A 23 12.68 -20.80 -1.55
N CYS A 24 13.03 -19.72 -0.83
CA CYS A 24 12.16 -19.16 0.18
C CYS A 24 10.82 -18.89 -0.48
N THR A 25 9.85 -19.79 -0.31
CA THR A 25 8.45 -19.52 -0.62
C THR A 25 8.03 -18.42 0.35
N HIS A 26 8.13 -17.17 -0.10
CA HIS A 26 7.71 -16.02 0.69
C HIS A 26 6.20 -16.12 0.81
N LYS A 27 5.73 -16.76 1.88
CA LYS A 27 4.30 -16.84 2.18
C LYS A 27 3.84 -15.42 2.45
N GLU A 28 3.04 -14.91 1.53
CA GLU A 28 2.38 -13.62 1.69
C GLU A 28 1.54 -13.66 2.97
N ASP A 29 1.63 -12.61 3.77
CA ASP A 29 0.88 -12.56 5.02
C ASP A 29 -0.62 -12.34 4.72
N ALA A 30 -1.47 -12.72 5.69
CA ALA A 30 -2.91 -12.67 5.53
C ALA A 30 -3.44 -11.24 5.36
N GLN A 31 -2.83 -10.25 6.01
CA GLN A 31 -3.26 -8.85 5.96
C GLN A 31 -2.95 -8.21 4.61
N THR A 32 -1.78 -8.48 4.04
CA THR A 32 -1.45 -8.05 2.68
C THR A 32 -2.38 -8.68 1.66
N THR A 33 -2.65 -9.97 1.80
CA THR A 33 -3.58 -10.69 0.92
C THR A 33 -4.98 -10.07 0.98
N GLU A 34 -5.46 -9.76 2.19
CA GLU A 34 -6.73 -9.10 2.43
C GLU A 34 -6.80 -7.72 1.76
N ILE A 35 -5.78 -6.86 1.97
CA ILE A 35 -5.71 -5.53 1.36
C ILE A 35 -5.69 -5.63 -0.17
N LYS A 36 -4.86 -6.49 -0.76
CA LYS A 36 -4.79 -6.67 -2.22
C LYS A 36 -6.14 -7.14 -2.78
N ASN A 37 -6.78 -8.10 -2.12
CA ASN A 37 -8.10 -8.58 -2.52
C ASN A 37 -9.17 -7.49 -2.41
N TYR A 38 -9.13 -6.70 -1.34
CA TYR A 38 -10.02 -5.58 -1.13
C TYR A 38 -9.86 -4.52 -2.22
N LEU A 39 -8.62 -4.10 -2.52
CA LEU A 39 -8.32 -3.12 -3.58
C LEU A 39 -8.81 -3.59 -4.95
N ASN A 40 -8.56 -4.87 -5.27
CA ASN A 40 -9.02 -5.45 -6.52
C ASN A 40 -10.55 -5.50 -6.59
N LYS A 41 -11.22 -5.99 -5.54
CA LYS A 41 -12.68 -6.13 -5.52
C LYS A 41 -13.40 -4.78 -5.58
N GLN A 42 -12.92 -3.80 -4.81
CA GLN A 42 -13.62 -2.53 -4.65
C GLN A 42 -13.26 -1.52 -5.74
N TYR A 43 -12.01 -1.51 -6.20
CA TYR A 43 -11.51 -0.47 -7.10
C TYR A 43 -10.97 -1.02 -8.42
N ASN A 44 -10.95 -2.35 -8.61
CA ASN A 44 -10.36 -3.01 -9.77
C ASN A 44 -8.87 -2.66 -9.93
N ILE A 45 -8.15 -2.53 -8.81
CA ILE A 45 -6.72 -2.22 -8.77
C ILE A 45 -5.94 -3.48 -8.46
N LYS A 46 -4.92 -3.78 -9.27
CA LYS A 46 -3.85 -4.68 -8.89
C LYS A 46 -2.72 -3.85 -8.29
N LEU A 47 -2.40 -4.08 -7.02
CA LEU A 47 -1.36 -3.34 -6.31
C LEU A 47 0.02 -3.61 -6.95
N ASP A 48 0.66 -2.55 -7.45
CA ASP A 48 2.01 -2.61 -8.02
C ASP A 48 3.05 -2.85 -6.92
N GLN A 49 4.07 -3.66 -7.20
CA GLN A 49 5.13 -4.01 -6.25
C GLN A 49 5.97 -2.81 -5.79
N ASN A 50 5.99 -1.73 -6.57
CA ASN A 50 6.70 -0.50 -6.22
C ASN A 50 5.91 0.39 -5.24
N ILE A 51 4.64 0.09 -5.00
CA ILE A 51 3.83 0.84 -4.04
C ILE A 51 4.24 0.43 -2.62
N ASN A 52 4.83 1.39 -1.90
CA ASN A 52 5.20 1.21 -0.51
C ASN A 52 4.25 1.93 0.46
N LYS A 53 3.26 2.67 -0.07
CA LYS A 53 2.33 3.45 0.74
C LYS A 53 0.95 3.56 0.07
N ILE A 54 -0.10 3.40 0.86
CA ILE A 54 -1.48 3.62 0.42
C ILE A 54 -2.12 4.66 1.34
N TYR A 55 -2.63 5.73 0.77
CA TYR A 55 -3.42 6.74 1.45
C TYR A 55 -4.89 6.56 1.08
N VAL A 56 -5.76 6.42 2.07
CA VAL A 56 -7.21 6.34 1.87
C VAL A 56 -7.88 7.48 2.62
N VAL A 57 -8.59 8.34 1.88
CA VAL A 57 -9.34 9.47 2.44
C VAL A 57 -10.82 9.21 2.26
N ASN A 58 -11.58 9.22 3.35
CA ASN A 58 -13.04 9.12 3.33
C ASN A 58 -13.69 10.30 4.07
N ASP A 59 -14.86 10.74 3.61
CA ASP A 59 -15.69 11.76 4.29
C ASP A 59 -16.41 11.22 5.53
N ILE A 60 -15.74 10.44 6.39
CA ILE A 60 -16.34 9.79 7.56
C ILE A 60 -15.58 10.15 8.83
N GLY A 61 -16.31 10.61 9.84
CA GLY A 61 -15.78 10.95 11.16
C GLY A 61 -15.47 12.45 11.30
N CYS A 62 -14.33 12.76 11.88
CA CYS A 62 -13.93 14.13 12.19
C CYS A 62 -13.59 14.93 10.91
N GLY A 63 -14.42 15.90 10.54
CA GLY A 63 -14.23 16.75 9.35
C GLY A 63 -12.89 17.47 9.31
N ASN A 64 -12.48 18.11 10.42
CA ASN A 64 -11.17 18.79 10.51
C ASN A 64 -9.99 17.82 10.37
N CYS A 65 -10.17 16.57 10.79
CA CYS A 65 -9.14 15.55 10.72
C CYS A 65 -8.98 15.06 9.29
N ILE A 66 -10.10 14.86 8.58
CA ILE A 66 -10.12 14.54 7.14
C ILE A 66 -9.53 15.70 6.33
N LEU A 67 -9.90 16.94 6.65
CA LEU A 67 -9.35 18.12 6.00
C LEU A 67 -7.83 18.18 6.20
N SER A 68 -7.37 18.14 7.45
CA SER A 68 -5.93 18.19 7.76
C SER A 68 -5.15 17.04 7.13
N PHE A 69 -5.70 15.83 7.18
CA PHE A 69 -5.07 14.66 6.57
C PHE A 69 -5.03 14.78 5.04
N SER A 70 -6.14 15.14 4.38
CA SER A 70 -6.19 15.29 2.93
C SER A 70 -5.26 16.40 2.43
N GLU A 71 -5.22 17.56 3.10
CA GLU A 71 -4.26 18.63 2.79
C GLU A 71 -2.82 18.14 2.87
N SER A 72 -2.52 17.36 3.90
CA SER A 72 -1.18 16.90 4.17
C SER A 72 -0.66 15.89 3.14
N ILE A 73 -1.56 15.13 2.50
CA ILE A 73 -1.18 14.16 1.48
C ILE A 73 -1.15 14.74 0.06
N LYS A 74 -1.58 16.00 -0.14
CA LYS A 74 -1.55 16.66 -1.47
C LYS A 74 -0.16 16.66 -2.08
N ASN A 75 0.89 16.76 -1.28
CA ASN A 75 2.27 16.75 -1.79
C ASN A 75 2.74 15.36 -2.26
N HIS A 76 2.04 14.29 -1.86
CA HIS A 76 2.37 12.91 -2.23
C HIS A 76 1.72 12.45 -3.53
N VAL A 77 0.84 13.26 -4.15
CA VAL A 77 0.17 12.93 -5.41
C VAL A 77 1.11 12.72 -6.61
N ASN A 78 2.37 13.16 -6.50
CA ASN A 78 3.39 12.93 -7.52
C ASN A 78 4.33 11.77 -7.18
N ASP A 79 4.16 11.12 -6.03
CA ASP A 79 4.97 9.96 -5.65
C ASP A 79 4.42 8.70 -6.33
N ASN A 80 5.18 8.16 -7.28
CA ASN A 80 4.80 6.93 -8.00
C ASN A 80 4.83 5.68 -7.12
N ARG A 81 5.36 5.77 -5.88
CA ARG A 81 5.34 4.70 -4.88
C ARG A 81 4.15 4.82 -3.91
N ALA A 82 3.30 5.83 -4.09
CA ALA A 82 2.10 6.03 -3.32
C ALA A 82 0.84 5.75 -4.15
N LEU A 83 -0.08 4.97 -3.59
CA LEU A 83 -1.46 4.84 -4.06
C LEU A 83 -2.34 5.76 -3.22
N ILE A 84 -3.09 6.65 -3.86
CA ILE A 84 -4.00 7.58 -3.19
C ILE A 84 -5.42 7.28 -3.63
N ILE A 85 -6.28 6.97 -2.66
CA ILE A 85 -7.69 6.66 -2.86
C ILE A 85 -8.51 7.71 -2.11
N ILE A 86 -9.35 8.43 -2.83
CA ILE A 86 -10.23 9.46 -2.28
C ILE A 86 -11.68 9.01 -2.49
N ASN A 87 -12.38 8.67 -1.40
CA ASN A 87 -13.81 8.40 -1.37
C ASN A 87 -14.55 9.55 -0.68
N SER A 88 -14.82 10.61 -1.43
CA SER A 88 -15.33 11.86 -0.88
C SER A 88 -16.33 12.50 -1.85
N ARG A 89 -17.30 13.22 -1.29
CA ARG A 89 -18.21 14.10 -2.04
C ARG A 89 -17.68 15.53 -2.15
N GLY A 90 -16.47 15.78 -1.65
CA GLY A 90 -15.85 17.11 -1.62
C GLY A 90 -16.33 18.00 -0.47
N ILE A 91 -16.89 17.42 0.59
CA ILE A 91 -17.36 18.21 1.75
C ILE A 91 -16.18 18.67 2.60
N ASN A 92 -15.25 17.75 2.92
CA ASN A 92 -14.08 18.02 3.76
C ASN A 92 -12.76 17.85 3.01
N VAL A 93 -12.82 17.62 1.70
CA VAL A 93 -11.66 17.34 0.84
C VAL A 93 -11.75 18.23 -0.39
N ASP A 94 -10.69 18.99 -0.64
CA ASP A 94 -10.51 19.71 -1.90
C ASP A 94 -10.18 18.72 -3.01
N LEU A 95 -11.21 18.27 -3.74
CA LEU A 95 -11.08 17.28 -4.81
C LEU A 95 -10.31 17.82 -6.02
N ASP A 96 -10.34 19.12 -6.27
CA ASP A 96 -9.68 19.75 -7.42
C ASP A 96 -8.16 19.61 -7.34
N ALA A 97 -7.61 19.61 -6.11
CA ALA A 97 -6.20 19.33 -5.86
C ALA A 97 -5.77 17.92 -6.32
N PHE A 98 -6.68 16.95 -6.32
CA PHE A 98 -6.41 15.57 -6.71
C PHE A 98 -6.82 15.25 -8.16
N GLU A 99 -7.92 15.83 -8.66
CA GLU A 99 -8.46 15.55 -10.01
C GLU A 99 -7.46 15.93 -11.11
N ASN A 100 -6.78 17.08 -10.97
CA ASN A 100 -5.75 17.49 -11.93
C ASN A 100 -4.61 16.47 -12.05
N LYS A 101 -4.31 15.75 -10.96
CA LYS A 101 -3.22 14.77 -10.90
C LYS A 101 -3.65 13.40 -11.36
N ARG A 102 -4.91 13.02 -11.13
CA ARG A 102 -5.51 11.79 -11.65
C ARG A 102 -5.33 11.62 -13.15
N LEU A 103 -5.33 12.71 -13.92
CA LEU A 103 -5.12 12.68 -15.38
C LEU A 103 -3.70 12.24 -15.77
N THR A 104 -2.72 12.42 -14.88
CA THR A 104 -1.30 12.17 -15.14
C THR A 104 -0.69 11.06 -14.28
N ASN A 105 -1.34 10.68 -13.18
CA ASN A 105 -0.88 9.65 -12.26
C ASN A 105 -1.98 8.59 -12.06
N PRO A 106 -1.80 7.36 -12.58
CA PRO A 106 -2.79 6.28 -12.44
C PRO A 106 -2.95 5.78 -10.99
N ASN A 107 -2.03 6.16 -10.10
CA ASN A 107 -2.10 5.81 -8.67
C ASN A 107 -2.98 6.76 -7.86
N VAL A 108 -3.63 7.74 -8.50
CA VAL A 108 -4.63 8.59 -7.84
C VAL A 108 -6.01 8.14 -8.28
N ILE A 109 -6.87 7.76 -7.34
CA ILE A 109 -8.18 7.19 -7.61
C ILE A 109 -9.20 7.98 -6.82
N ILE A 110 -10.19 8.51 -7.53
CA ILE A 110 -11.22 9.37 -6.94
C ILE A 110 -12.57 8.74 -7.20
N LYS A 111 -13.28 8.44 -6.12
CA LYS A 111 -14.69 8.04 -6.12
C LYS A 111 -15.51 9.12 -5.45
N HIS A 112 -16.47 9.65 -6.19
CA HIS A 112 -17.43 10.64 -5.71
C HIS A 112 -18.53 10.00 -4.86
N SER A 113 -18.13 9.18 -3.88
CA SER A 113 -19.02 8.37 -3.04
C SER A 113 -18.47 8.25 -1.62
N ILE A 114 -19.37 8.06 -0.66
CA ILE A 114 -19.02 7.82 0.74
C ILE A 114 -19.14 6.32 1.00
N ILE A 115 -18.19 5.73 1.74
CA ILE A 115 -18.28 4.36 2.24
C ILE A 115 -19.34 4.31 3.34
N ASN A 116 -20.30 3.40 3.25
CA ASN A 116 -21.42 3.39 4.21
C ASN A 116 -21.43 2.17 5.14
N ASP A 117 -20.53 1.20 4.93
CA ASP A 117 -20.44 -0.01 5.77
C ASP A 117 -19.30 0.15 6.81
N PRO A 118 -19.60 0.24 8.11
CA PRO A 118 -18.60 0.30 9.18
C PRO A 118 -17.68 -0.92 9.23
N LYS A 119 -18.04 -2.04 8.58
CA LYS A 119 -17.20 -3.24 8.46
C LYS A 119 -16.23 -3.18 7.29
N ASP A 120 -16.30 -2.13 6.47
CA ASP A 120 -15.35 -1.94 5.38
C ASP A 120 -13.93 -1.75 5.92
N LEU A 121 -12.95 -2.43 5.30
CA LEU A 121 -11.55 -2.43 5.71
C LEU A 121 -10.99 -1.02 5.83
N PHE A 122 -11.40 -0.13 4.93
CA PHE A 122 -11.06 1.29 4.99
C PHE A 122 -12.31 2.12 5.20
N TYR A 123 -13.13 1.79 6.20
CA TYR A 123 -14.22 2.68 6.61
C TYR A 123 -13.68 4.05 7.06
N ASN A 124 -12.66 4.06 7.92
CA ASN A 124 -11.98 5.29 8.31
C ASN A 124 -10.90 5.68 7.30
N SER A 125 -10.58 6.98 7.24
CA SER A 125 -9.38 7.44 6.54
C SER A 125 -8.15 6.76 7.15
N SER A 126 -7.19 6.35 6.32
CA SER A 126 -6.05 5.55 6.78
C SER A 126 -4.80 5.72 5.93
N VAL A 127 -3.66 5.35 6.50
CA VAL A 127 -2.38 5.17 5.79
C VAL A 127 -1.90 3.74 6.01
N VAL A 128 -1.61 3.04 4.93
CA VAL A 128 -1.00 1.71 4.94
C VAL A 128 0.45 1.84 4.47
N TYR A 129 1.39 1.34 5.27
CA TYR A 129 2.79 1.19 4.91
C TYR A 129 3.06 -0.24 4.47
N ILE A 130 3.78 -0.37 3.36
CA ILE A 130 4.16 -1.65 2.77
C ILE A 130 5.68 -1.71 2.72
N GLU A 131 6.26 -2.71 3.36
CA GLU A 131 7.70 -2.99 3.35
C GLU A 131 7.93 -4.44 2.91
N GLN A 132 8.88 -4.65 2.00
CA GLN A 132 9.19 -6.00 1.47
C GLN A 132 7.94 -6.75 0.97
N GLU A 133 7.08 -6.03 0.25
CA GLU A 133 5.79 -6.52 -0.29
C GLU A 133 4.76 -6.97 0.76
N LYS A 134 4.95 -6.58 2.02
CA LYS A 134 4.07 -6.90 3.14
C LYS A 134 3.56 -5.64 3.81
N VAL A 135 2.33 -5.68 4.30
CA VAL A 135 1.78 -4.65 5.16
C VAL A 135 2.56 -4.65 6.46
N ASP A 136 3.21 -3.53 6.72
CA ASP A 136 3.97 -3.31 7.95
C ASP A 136 3.09 -2.61 9.00
N THR A 137 2.46 -1.51 8.61
CA THR A 137 1.70 -0.65 9.53
C THR A 137 0.43 -0.13 8.86
N ILE A 138 -0.68 -0.12 9.59
CA ILE A 138 -1.91 0.60 9.23
C ILE A 138 -2.19 1.66 10.30
N ILE A 139 -2.33 2.91 9.88
CA ILE A 139 -2.69 4.04 10.75
C ILE A 139 -4.10 4.47 10.37
N ASN A 140 -5.04 4.29 11.29
CA ASN A 140 -6.40 4.80 11.12
C ASN A 140 -6.46 6.24 11.63
N ILE A 141 -6.76 7.17 10.74
CA ILE A 141 -6.86 8.59 11.04
C ILE A 141 -8.07 8.82 11.93
N ASN A 142 -7.83 9.35 13.12
CA ASN A 142 -8.86 9.69 14.09
C ASN A 142 -8.57 11.06 14.70
N GLY A 143 -9.57 11.65 15.36
CA GLY A 143 -9.42 13.00 15.90
C GLY A 143 -8.67 13.10 17.22
N GLU A 144 -8.60 12.02 17.98
CA GLU A 144 -7.95 12.03 19.29
C GLU A 144 -6.43 12.17 19.15
N ASP A 145 -5.84 11.53 18.14
CA ASP A 145 -4.38 11.47 17.96
C ASP A 145 -3.88 12.11 16.65
N ILE A 146 -4.70 12.92 15.99
CA ILE A 146 -4.40 13.42 14.63
C ILE A 146 -3.01 14.08 14.52
N VAL A 147 -2.60 14.88 15.51
CA VAL A 147 -1.29 15.56 15.50
C VAL A 147 -0.15 14.54 15.51
N ASN A 148 -0.21 13.55 16.40
CA ASN A 148 0.80 12.51 16.52
C ASN A 148 0.83 11.61 15.28
N GLN A 149 -0.35 11.28 14.75
CA GLN A 149 -0.49 10.49 13.53
C GLN A 149 0.13 11.19 12.32
N LEU A 150 -0.20 12.47 12.11
CA LEU A 150 0.37 13.26 11.03
C LEU A 150 1.89 13.41 11.16
N GLN A 151 2.40 13.67 12.37
CA GLN A 151 3.84 13.72 12.61
C GLN A 151 4.54 12.40 12.28
N TYR A 152 3.98 11.27 12.72
CA TYR A 152 4.51 9.95 12.39
C TYR A 152 4.52 9.72 10.87
N ILE A 153 3.43 10.09 10.18
CA ILE A 153 3.30 9.92 8.74
C ILE A 153 4.37 10.71 7.96
N PHE A 154 4.70 11.95 8.37
CA PHE A 154 5.70 12.77 7.67
C PHE A 154 7.14 12.45 8.01
N ASN A 155 7.39 11.95 9.23
CA ASN A 155 8.74 11.59 9.64
C ASN A 155 9.15 10.20 9.14
N ARG A 156 8.18 9.36 8.73
CA ARG A 156 8.43 8.03 8.17
C ARG A 156 8.71 8.11 6.66
N LYS A 157 9.98 7.87 6.30
CA LYS A 157 10.49 7.87 4.92
C LYS A 157 10.13 6.60 4.16
#